data_AF-A0A936JGE2-F1
#
_entry.id   AF-A0A936JGE2-F1
#
_cell.length_a   1.000
_cell.length_b   1.000
_cell.length_c   1.000
_cell.angle_alpha   90.00
_cell.angle_beta   90.00
_cell.angle_gamma   90.00
#
_symmetry.space_group_name_H-M   'P 1'
#
loop_
_entity.id
_entity.type
_entity.pdbx_description
1 polymer ?
#
loop_
_entity_poly.entity_id
_entity_poly.type
_entity_poly.pdbx_seq_one_letter_code
_entity_poly.pdbx_strand_id
1 'polypeptide(L)'
;MNESQKYNRTLHAQISLGTTSDDRKMPDGYVRTFADMDDLVMTEKLDGQNNCFNRFGFFARSHAVQSQLPWDKPLLHRWNLIKNDLGDLEIFGENLYGEHSIGYKKLESFFYVFAIRSGDQWLSWEEVKFYAALLDFPTVPEIPISVKLKDFYSPTVNENKLLDDWFVENLGMTWQLSTNTSGQLGGYDVDTGQDASEGFGLEIQVVLDPMTA
;
A
#
# COMPACT_ATOMS: atom_id res chain seq x y z
N MET A 1 16.56 17.71 -15.23
CA MET A 1 16.60 16.99 -13.95
C MET A 1 15.15 16.82 -13.56
N ASN A 2 14.58 15.63 -13.71
CA ASN A 2 13.27 15.38 -13.13
C ASN A 2 13.52 14.93 -11.70
N GLU A 3 13.25 15.84 -10.76
CA GLU A 3 13.16 15.50 -9.35
C GLU A 3 12.13 14.38 -9.21
N SER A 4 12.48 13.31 -8.50
CA SER A 4 11.53 12.24 -8.18
C SER A 4 10.32 12.86 -7.49
N GLN A 5 9.14 12.78 -8.12
CA GLN A 5 7.94 13.35 -7.53
C GLN A 5 7.54 12.48 -6.34
N LYS A 6 7.24 13.12 -5.21
CA LYS A 6 6.89 12.42 -3.97
C LYS A 6 5.67 11.50 -4.16
N TYR A 7 5.71 10.29 -3.59
CA TYR A 7 4.52 9.43 -3.51
C TYR A 7 3.40 10.17 -2.77
N ASN A 8 2.21 10.21 -3.38
CA ASN A 8 1.06 10.90 -2.81
C ASN A 8 0.69 10.35 -1.43
N ARG A 9 0.05 11.17 -0.60
CA ARG A 9 -0.49 10.69 0.68
C ARG A 9 -1.64 9.73 0.40
N THR A 10 -1.56 8.51 0.93
CA THR A 10 -2.69 7.58 0.97
C THR A 10 -3.76 8.20 1.86
N LEU A 11 -4.96 8.39 1.32
CA LEU A 11 -6.08 8.95 2.07
C LEU A 11 -6.73 7.84 2.90
N HIS A 12 -7.13 8.17 4.12
CA HIS A 12 -7.83 7.25 5.01
C HIS A 12 -9.32 7.21 4.69
N ALA A 13 -9.90 6.02 4.71
CA ALA A 13 -11.35 5.88 4.66
C ALA A 13 -11.98 6.61 5.86
N GLN A 14 -13.22 7.07 5.71
CA GLN A 14 -13.86 7.83 6.79
C GLN A 14 -14.07 6.99 8.05
N ILE A 15 -14.27 5.67 7.90
CA ILE A 15 -14.36 4.67 8.97
C ILE A 15 -13.05 4.39 9.70
N SER A 16 -11.90 4.77 9.12
CA SER A 16 -10.60 4.45 9.72
C SER A 16 -10.48 5.06 11.11
N LEU A 17 -10.01 4.23 12.04
CA LEU A 17 -9.69 4.60 13.42
C LEU A 17 -8.21 5.00 13.51
N GLY A 18 -7.81 5.67 14.59
CA GLY A 18 -6.40 5.99 14.86
C GLY A 18 -5.78 7.10 13.99
N THR A 19 -6.57 7.83 13.20
CA THR A 19 -6.06 8.96 12.40
C THR A 19 -5.56 10.10 13.29
N THR A 20 -4.39 10.62 12.97
CA THR A 20 -3.76 11.80 13.58
C THR A 20 -4.11 13.08 12.82
N SER A 21 -3.65 14.24 13.30
CA SER A 21 -3.85 15.52 12.60
C SER A 21 -3.13 15.61 11.24
N ASP A 22 -2.13 14.76 11.00
CA ASP A 22 -1.39 14.71 9.74
C ASP A 22 -2.09 13.87 8.66
N ASP A 23 -3.07 13.05 9.05
CA ASP A 23 -3.80 12.18 8.16
C ASP A 23 -4.90 12.93 7.41
N ARG A 24 -5.10 12.54 6.15
CA ARG A 24 -6.13 13.10 5.28
C ARG A 24 -7.18 12.04 5.05
N LYS A 25 -8.46 12.38 5.26
CA LYS A 25 -9.58 11.48 4.99
C LYS A 25 -10.07 11.62 3.55
N MET A 26 -10.66 10.55 3.04
CA MET A 26 -11.36 10.53 1.76
C MET A 26 -12.54 11.52 1.77
N PRO A 27 -12.81 12.20 0.63
CA PRO A 27 -13.98 13.05 0.48
C PRO A 27 -15.28 12.23 0.48
N ASP A 28 -16.40 12.88 0.75
CA ASP A 28 -17.73 12.25 0.64
C ASP A 28 -17.96 11.73 -0.79
N GLY A 29 -18.55 10.54 -0.93
CA GLY A 29 -18.80 9.93 -2.24
C GLY A 29 -17.69 8.98 -2.70
N TYR A 30 -16.59 8.84 -1.95
CA TYR A 30 -15.44 8.01 -2.34
C TYR A 30 -15.80 6.54 -2.56
N VAL A 31 -16.78 6.01 -1.82
CA VAL A 31 -17.21 4.60 -1.96
C VAL A 31 -17.88 4.39 -3.32
N ARG A 32 -18.63 5.38 -3.81
CA ARG A 32 -19.17 5.35 -5.17
C ARG A 32 -18.05 5.36 -6.21
N THR A 33 -17.06 6.23 -6.04
CA THR A 33 -15.91 6.31 -6.95
C THR A 33 -15.20 4.97 -7.06
N PHE A 34 -15.04 4.24 -5.95
CA PHE A 34 -14.46 2.89 -5.95
C PHE A 34 -15.40 1.83 -6.52
N ALA A 35 -16.71 1.95 -6.28
CA ALA A 35 -17.72 1.07 -6.88
C ALA A 35 -17.78 1.20 -8.41
N ASP A 36 -17.53 2.38 -8.97
CA ASP A 36 -17.53 2.59 -10.41
C ASP A 36 -16.25 2.02 -11.10
N MET A 37 -15.29 1.46 -10.34
CA MET A 37 -14.07 0.85 -10.87
C MET A 37 -14.24 -0.65 -11.14
N ASP A 38 -13.74 -1.09 -12.31
CA ASP A 38 -13.83 -2.50 -12.70
C ASP A 38 -12.74 -3.38 -12.05
N ASP A 39 -11.56 -2.80 -11.78
CA ASP A 39 -10.34 -3.47 -11.33
C ASP A 39 -9.87 -2.94 -9.95
N LEU A 40 -10.79 -2.92 -8.98
CA LEU A 40 -10.45 -2.60 -7.59
C LEU A 40 -9.59 -3.73 -7.00
N VAL A 41 -8.45 -3.37 -6.42
CA VAL A 41 -7.55 -4.29 -5.72
C VAL A 41 -7.52 -3.95 -4.24
N MET A 42 -7.46 -4.98 -3.40
CA MET A 42 -7.34 -4.84 -1.95
C MET A 42 -6.05 -5.52 -1.51
N THR A 43 -5.22 -4.79 -0.76
CA THR A 43 -3.94 -5.28 -0.25
C THR A 43 -3.86 -5.11 1.26
N GLU A 44 -3.09 -5.96 1.92
CA GLU A 44 -2.72 -5.73 3.32
C GLU A 44 -1.85 -4.49 3.44
N LYS A 45 -2.20 -3.62 4.38
CA LYS A 45 -1.32 -2.50 4.73
C LYS A 45 -0.24 -3.01 5.67
N LEU A 46 1.02 -2.72 5.34
CA LEU A 46 2.17 -3.09 6.15
C LEU A 46 2.68 -1.87 6.92
N ASP A 47 3.02 -2.10 8.20
CA ASP A 47 3.56 -1.10 9.12
C ASP A 47 5.07 -1.09 8.99
N GLY A 48 5.57 -0.17 8.17
CA GLY A 48 6.98 -0.05 7.88
C GLY A 48 7.40 1.38 7.55
N GLN A 49 8.50 1.46 6.82
CA GLN A 49 8.97 2.71 6.23
C GLN A 49 8.74 2.70 4.72
N ASN A 50 7.95 3.66 4.26
CA ASN A 50 7.74 3.88 2.84
C ASN A 50 9.03 4.35 2.13
N ASN A 51 9.44 3.61 1.10
CA ASN A 51 10.64 3.84 0.32
C ASN A 51 10.38 3.80 -1.19
N CYS A 52 11.27 4.43 -1.96
CA CYS A 52 11.23 4.48 -3.41
C CYS A 52 12.59 4.13 -4.03
N PHE A 53 12.59 3.21 -5.00
CA PHE A 53 13.70 2.99 -5.92
C PHE A 53 13.44 3.71 -7.23
N ASN A 54 14.45 4.41 -7.74
CA ASN A 54 14.48 4.84 -9.14
C ASN A 54 15.92 4.77 -9.67
N ARG A 55 16.12 5.09 -10.95
CA ARG A 55 17.46 5.05 -11.57
C ARG A 55 18.52 5.92 -10.87
N PHE A 56 18.11 6.94 -10.11
CA PHE A 56 19.00 7.87 -9.43
C PHE A 56 19.33 7.46 -8.00
N GLY A 57 18.50 6.65 -7.35
CA GLY A 57 18.74 6.28 -5.95
C GLY A 57 17.66 5.46 -5.29
N PHE A 58 17.91 5.20 -4.01
CA PHE A 58 16.96 4.66 -3.05
C PHE A 58 16.65 5.75 -2.01
N PHE A 59 15.38 6.11 -1.89
CA PHE A 59 14.92 7.27 -1.14
C PHE A 59 13.88 6.86 -0.09
N ALA A 60 13.84 7.59 1.02
CA ALA A 60 12.68 7.58 1.92
C ALA A 60 11.60 8.51 1.35
N ARG A 61 10.32 8.20 1.55
CA ARG A 61 9.18 8.98 1.03
C ARG A 61 9.26 10.49 1.29
N SER A 62 9.83 10.90 2.43
CA SER A 62 9.89 12.29 2.88
C SER A 62 11.15 13.04 2.47
N HIS A 63 12.15 12.37 1.87
CA HIS A 63 13.47 12.95 1.65
C HIS A 63 13.94 12.72 0.21
N ALA A 64 14.26 13.81 -0.50
CA ALA A 64 14.93 13.77 -1.81
C ALA A 64 16.43 13.41 -1.71
N VAL A 65 16.90 13.06 -0.51
CA VAL A 65 18.28 12.66 -0.23
C VAL A 65 18.30 11.15 -0.10
N GLN A 66 19.26 10.52 -0.78
CA GLN A 66 19.51 9.08 -0.69
C GLN A 66 19.58 8.64 0.76
N SER A 67 18.91 7.55 1.11
CA SER A 67 18.90 7.13 2.49
C SER A 67 20.30 6.76 2.98
N GLN A 68 20.65 7.28 4.16
CA GLN A 68 21.94 7.02 4.83
C GLN A 68 21.79 6.10 6.04
N LEU A 69 20.58 5.58 6.28
CA LEU A 69 20.27 4.82 7.47
C LEU A 69 20.95 3.43 7.42
N PRO A 70 21.53 2.92 8.52
CA PRO A 70 22.25 1.65 8.51
C PRO A 70 21.41 0.46 8.06
N TRP A 71 20.09 0.49 8.30
CA TRP A 71 19.14 -0.54 7.89
C TRP A 71 18.82 -0.55 6.39
N ASP A 72 19.14 0.53 5.67
CA ASP A 72 18.89 0.62 4.24
C ASP A 72 20.05 0.06 3.40
N LYS A 73 21.14 -0.39 4.03
CA LYS A 73 22.30 -0.97 3.33
C LYS A 73 21.93 -2.16 2.42
N PRO A 74 21.08 -3.13 2.83
CA PRO A 74 20.66 -4.22 1.94
C PRO A 74 19.88 -3.71 0.73
N LEU A 75 18.98 -2.74 0.93
CA LEU A 75 18.18 -2.14 -0.15
C LEU A 75 19.04 -1.27 -1.07
N LEU A 76 20.02 -0.57 -0.53
CA LEU A 76 20.99 0.18 -1.32
C LEU A 76 21.89 -0.73 -2.17
N HIS A 77 22.27 -1.90 -1.64
CA HIS A 77 22.97 -2.91 -2.42
C HIS A 77 22.08 -3.43 -3.55
N ARG A 78 20.82 -3.76 -3.24
CA ARG A 78 19.83 -4.19 -4.23
C ARG A 78 19.63 -3.14 -5.32
N TRP A 79 19.50 -1.86 -4.96
CA TRP A 79 19.43 -0.75 -5.91
C TRP A 79 20.64 -0.73 -6.85
N ASN A 80 21.86 -0.89 -6.33
CA ASN A 80 23.06 -0.87 -7.17
C ASN A 80 23.09 -1.97 -8.23
N LEU A 81 22.41 -3.09 -7.99
CA LEU A 81 22.30 -4.19 -8.95
C LEU A 81 21.28 -3.88 -10.05
N ILE A 82 20.15 -3.26 -9.72
CA ILE A 82 19.01 -3.08 -10.65
C ILE A 82 18.95 -1.69 -11.30
N LYS A 83 19.70 -0.69 -10.81
CA LYS A 83 19.54 0.72 -11.21
C LYS A 83 19.63 0.99 -12.71
N ASN A 84 20.39 0.19 -13.45
CA ASN A 84 20.55 0.35 -14.89
C ASN A 84 19.36 -0.23 -15.67
N ASP A 85 18.60 -1.13 -15.06
CA ASP A 85 17.44 -1.80 -15.64
C ASP A 85 16.13 -1.04 -15.33
N LEU A 86 16.14 -0.13 -14.34
CA LEU A 86 14.96 0.62 -13.93
C LEU A 86 14.43 1.57 -15.00
N GLY A 87 15.28 2.08 -15.90
CA GLY A 87 14.86 3.08 -16.90
C GLY A 87 14.19 4.29 -16.25
N ASP A 88 12.92 4.51 -16.56
CA ASP A 88 12.08 5.59 -16.01
C ASP A 88 11.08 5.09 -14.94
N LEU A 89 11.27 3.87 -14.42
CA LEU A 89 10.46 3.31 -13.35
C LEU A 89 10.83 3.90 -11.99
N GLU A 90 9.79 4.18 -11.21
CA GLU A 90 9.83 4.48 -9.79
C GLU A 90 9.05 3.41 -9.05
N ILE A 91 9.73 2.65 -8.19
CA ILE A 91 9.17 1.50 -7.48
C ILE A 91 8.99 1.89 -6.02
N PHE A 92 7.74 1.89 -5.59
CA PHE A 92 7.34 2.23 -4.23
C PHE A 92 7.03 0.96 -3.46
N GLY A 93 7.54 0.90 -2.24
CA GLY A 93 7.34 -0.25 -1.37
C GLY A 93 7.57 0.08 0.08
N GLU A 94 7.17 -0.86 0.93
CA GLU A 94 7.26 -0.75 2.37
C GLU A 94 8.48 -1.54 2.86
N ASN A 95 9.38 -0.85 3.57
CA ASN A 95 10.56 -1.43 4.20
C ASN A 95 10.26 -1.84 5.64
N LEU A 96 10.48 -3.10 5.97
CA LEU A 96 10.14 -3.74 7.24
C LEU A 96 11.38 -4.12 8.08
N TYR A 97 12.56 -3.58 7.77
CA TYR A 97 13.79 -3.90 8.50
C TYR A 97 13.83 -3.28 9.92
N GLY A 98 13.12 -2.16 10.15
CA GLY A 98 13.08 -1.47 11.44
C GLY A 98 12.07 -2.06 12.41
N GLU A 99 12.21 -1.75 13.71
CA GLU A 99 11.16 -2.02 14.70
C GLU A 99 10.05 -0.98 14.55
N HIS A 100 8.87 -1.46 14.17
CA HIS A 100 7.62 -0.70 14.09
C HIS A 100 6.64 -1.21 15.17
N SER A 101 5.42 -0.68 15.20
CA SER A 101 4.41 -1.14 16.17
C SER A 101 3.99 -2.59 15.88
N ILE A 102 4.08 -3.02 14.63
CA ILE A 102 3.81 -4.39 14.19
C ILE A 102 5.10 -5.05 13.68
N GLY A 103 5.45 -6.19 14.26
CA GLY A 103 6.49 -7.08 13.76
C GLY A 103 5.91 -8.19 12.89
N TYR A 104 6.71 -8.77 11.99
CA TYR A 104 6.25 -9.77 11.03
C TYR A 104 7.08 -11.06 11.11
N LYS A 105 6.42 -12.22 11.29
CA LYS A 105 7.09 -13.52 11.48
C LYS A 105 7.39 -14.28 10.17
N LYS A 106 6.68 -13.97 9.09
CA LYS A 106 6.72 -14.72 7.81
C LYS A 106 7.23 -13.85 6.67
N LEU A 107 8.32 -13.12 6.91
CA LEU A 107 8.93 -12.26 5.90
C LEU A 107 9.76 -13.07 4.90
N GLU A 108 9.47 -12.93 3.61
CA GLU A 108 10.31 -13.39 2.50
C GLU A 108 11.40 -12.37 2.14
N SER A 109 11.07 -11.09 2.29
CA SER A 109 11.93 -9.93 2.09
C SER A 109 11.70 -8.90 3.19
N PHE A 110 12.57 -7.91 3.30
CA PHE A 110 12.33 -6.71 4.11
C PHE A 110 11.76 -5.55 3.28
N PHE A 111 11.48 -5.76 1.99
CA PHE A 111 10.87 -4.74 1.13
C PHE A 111 9.78 -5.37 0.26
N TYR A 112 8.57 -4.82 0.34
CA TYR A 112 7.39 -5.26 -0.41
C TYR A 112 6.86 -4.15 -1.28
N VAL A 113 6.73 -4.41 -2.57
CA VAL A 113 6.23 -3.44 -3.55
C VAL A 113 4.73 -3.29 -3.41
N PHE A 114 4.24 -2.06 -3.34
CA PHE A 114 2.80 -1.76 -3.38
C PHE A 114 2.43 -0.86 -4.56
N ALA A 115 3.37 -0.11 -5.15
CA ALA A 115 3.08 0.70 -6.34
C ALA A 115 4.29 0.91 -7.25
N ILE A 116 4.03 1.10 -8.54
CA ILE A 116 5.06 1.47 -9.52
C ILE A 116 4.53 2.59 -10.40
N ARG A 117 5.38 3.56 -10.68
CA ARG A 117 5.12 4.66 -11.62
C ARG A 117 6.13 4.64 -12.75
N SER A 118 5.69 4.90 -13.97
CA SER A 118 6.56 5.16 -15.12
C SER A 118 6.27 6.56 -15.66
N GLY A 119 7.24 7.47 -15.52
CA GLY A 119 7.01 8.89 -15.79
C GLY A 119 5.90 9.47 -14.91
N ASP A 120 4.80 9.92 -15.53
CA ASP A 120 3.64 10.49 -14.82
C ASP A 120 2.48 9.49 -14.64
N GLN A 121 2.67 8.22 -15.05
CA GLN A 121 1.61 7.20 -15.05
C GLN A 121 1.85 6.12 -13.98
N TRP A 122 0.87 5.92 -13.11
CA TRP A 122 0.78 4.74 -12.24
C TRP A 122 0.46 3.51 -13.06
N LEU A 123 1.19 2.42 -12.81
CA LEU A 123 0.98 1.15 -13.49
C LEU A 123 -0.20 0.39 -12.87
N SER A 124 -0.87 -0.45 -13.64
CA SER A 124 -1.90 -1.34 -13.10
C SER A 124 -1.31 -2.35 -12.10
N TRP A 125 -2.14 -2.95 -11.25
CA TRP A 125 -1.67 -3.95 -10.29
C TRP A 125 -1.03 -5.17 -10.97
N GLU A 126 -1.54 -5.60 -12.13
CA GLU A 126 -0.93 -6.68 -12.91
C GLU A 126 0.46 -6.30 -13.42
N GLU A 127 0.64 -5.06 -13.89
CA GLU A 127 1.96 -4.55 -14.28
C GLU A 127 2.90 -4.44 -13.06
N VAL A 128 2.38 -4.04 -11.90
CA VAL A 128 3.16 -4.01 -10.66
C VAL A 128 3.66 -5.39 -10.27
N LYS A 129 2.78 -6.39 -10.28
CA LYS A 129 3.17 -7.79 -10.04
C LYS A 129 4.21 -8.26 -11.05
N PHE A 130 4.03 -7.90 -12.33
CA PHE A 130 4.98 -8.25 -13.39
C PHE A 130 6.38 -7.65 -13.14
N TYR A 131 6.48 -6.34 -12.91
CA TYR A 131 7.76 -5.67 -12.69
C TYR A 131 8.39 -6.03 -11.35
N ALA A 132 7.59 -6.21 -10.29
CA ALA A 132 8.08 -6.69 -8.99
C ALA A 132 8.71 -8.08 -9.15
N ALA A 133 8.04 -9.01 -9.84
CA ALA A 133 8.59 -10.34 -10.13
C ALA A 133 9.84 -10.28 -11.01
N LEU A 134 9.86 -9.42 -12.04
CA LEU A 134 11.04 -9.23 -12.91
C LEU A 134 12.27 -8.73 -12.14
N LEU A 135 12.04 -7.89 -11.13
CA LEU A 135 13.08 -7.33 -10.27
C LEU A 135 13.29 -8.13 -8.98
N ASP A 136 12.64 -9.29 -8.89
CA ASP A 136 12.73 -10.25 -7.77
C ASP A 136 12.44 -9.56 -6.41
N PHE A 137 11.38 -8.76 -6.40
CA PHE A 137 10.76 -8.20 -5.20
C PHE A 137 9.38 -8.84 -4.98
N PRO A 138 9.02 -9.20 -3.73
CA PRO A 138 7.65 -9.55 -3.42
C PRO A 138 6.76 -8.30 -3.44
N THR A 139 5.48 -8.49 -3.73
CA THR A 139 4.45 -7.45 -3.56
C THR A 139 3.80 -7.57 -2.19
N VAL A 140 3.21 -6.48 -1.69
CA VAL A 140 2.33 -6.57 -0.51
C VAL A 140 1.23 -7.63 -0.74
N PRO A 141 0.79 -8.34 0.32
CA PRO A 141 -0.19 -9.40 0.17
C PRO A 141 -1.50 -8.88 -0.43
N GLU A 142 -1.95 -9.51 -1.51
CA GLU A 142 -3.26 -9.25 -2.11
C GLU A 142 -4.34 -9.99 -1.31
N ILE A 143 -5.49 -9.36 -1.12
CA ILE A 143 -6.64 -9.96 -0.45
C ILE A 143 -7.72 -10.23 -1.49
N PRO A 144 -8.16 -11.48 -1.65
CA PRO A 144 -9.17 -11.83 -2.64
C PRO A 144 -10.49 -11.08 -2.40
N ILE A 145 -11.00 -10.43 -3.45
CA ILE A 145 -12.34 -9.85 -3.47
C ILE A 145 -13.29 -10.85 -4.13
N SER A 146 -14.18 -11.44 -3.33
CA SER A 146 -15.21 -12.38 -3.80
C SER A 146 -16.48 -11.67 -4.26
N VAL A 147 -16.81 -10.54 -3.62
CA VAL A 147 -17.97 -9.70 -3.96
C VAL A 147 -17.45 -8.32 -4.37
N LYS A 148 -17.63 -7.95 -5.64
CA LYS A 148 -17.18 -6.64 -6.14
C LYS A 148 -17.97 -5.52 -5.47
N LEU A 149 -17.28 -4.43 -5.13
CA LEU A 149 -17.91 -3.27 -4.48
C LEU A 149 -19.05 -2.68 -5.33
N LYS A 150 -18.92 -2.71 -6.66
CA LYS A 150 -19.95 -2.27 -7.61
C LYS A 150 -21.27 -3.01 -7.47
N ASP A 151 -21.20 -4.31 -7.21
CA ASP A 151 -22.38 -5.18 -7.08
C ASP A 151 -23.00 -5.05 -5.67
N PHE A 152 -22.22 -4.54 -4.71
CA PHE A 152 -22.65 -4.30 -3.33
C PHE A 152 -23.12 -2.87 -3.08
N TYR A 153 -22.80 -1.94 -3.98
CA TYR A 153 -23.04 -0.51 -3.80
C TYR A 153 -24.53 -0.17 -3.78
N SER A 154 -24.93 0.67 -2.82
CA SER A 154 -26.27 1.20 -2.69
C SER A 154 -26.22 2.67 -2.26
N PRO A 155 -26.75 3.61 -3.07
CA PRO A 155 -26.68 5.04 -2.78
C PRO A 155 -27.55 5.47 -1.59
N THR A 156 -28.44 4.61 -1.10
CA THR A 156 -29.31 4.90 0.05
C THR A 156 -28.71 4.49 1.39
N VAL A 157 -27.58 3.78 1.38
CA VAL A 157 -26.88 3.32 2.58
C VAL A 157 -25.74 4.28 2.88
N ASN A 158 -25.50 4.54 4.16
CA ASN A 158 -24.35 5.35 4.59
C ASN A 158 -23.03 4.69 4.16
N GLU A 159 -22.11 5.46 3.59
CA GLU A 159 -20.85 4.96 3.01
C GLU A 159 -20.03 4.12 3.98
N ASN A 160 -19.94 4.55 5.24
CA ASN A 160 -19.19 3.86 6.27
C ASN A 160 -19.78 2.50 6.59
N LYS A 161 -21.11 2.44 6.72
CA LYS A 161 -21.82 1.18 6.92
C LYS A 161 -21.68 0.25 5.72
N LEU A 162 -21.83 0.79 4.50
CA LEU A 162 -21.71 0.00 3.28
C LEU A 162 -20.32 -0.64 3.17
N LEU A 163 -19.27 0.14 3.44
CA LEU A 163 -17.91 -0.34 3.36
C LEU A 163 -17.59 -1.37 4.46
N ASP A 164 -18.10 -1.17 5.68
CA ASP A 164 -17.97 -2.14 6.79
C ASP A 164 -18.66 -3.47 6.46
N ASP A 165 -19.91 -3.43 5.97
CA ASP A 165 -20.66 -4.61 5.55
C ASP A 165 -19.96 -5.31 4.36
N TRP A 166 -19.39 -4.55 3.42
CA TRP A 166 -18.63 -5.11 2.28
C TRP A 166 -17.35 -5.82 2.72
N PHE A 167 -16.65 -5.29 3.74
CA PHE A 167 -15.51 -5.99 4.34
C PHE A 167 -15.94 -7.30 4.99
N VAL A 168 -17.08 -7.33 5.70
CA VAL A 168 -17.62 -8.57 6.29
C VAL A 168 -17.86 -9.63 5.24
N GLU A 169 -18.45 -9.28 4.10
CA GLU A 169 -18.71 -10.23 3.00
C GLU A 169 -17.43 -10.81 2.39
N ASN A 170 -16.36 -10.00 2.26
CA ASN A 170 -15.12 -10.45 1.63
C ASN A 170 -14.14 -11.12 2.61
N LEU A 171 -14.10 -10.68 3.86
CA LEU A 171 -13.16 -11.17 4.88
C LEU A 171 -13.77 -12.22 5.81
N GLY A 172 -15.11 -12.35 5.84
CA GLY A 172 -15.84 -13.15 6.82
C GLY A 172 -15.86 -12.55 8.23
N MET A 173 -15.36 -11.33 8.40
CA MET A 173 -15.31 -10.59 9.66
C MET A 173 -15.24 -9.08 9.41
N THR A 174 -15.48 -8.28 10.43
CA THR A 174 -15.33 -6.82 10.29
C THR A 174 -13.85 -6.44 10.14
N TRP A 175 -13.59 -5.30 9.51
CA TRP A 175 -12.21 -4.84 9.31
C TRP A 175 -11.49 -4.50 10.65
N GLN A 176 -12.23 -4.14 11.70
CA GLN A 176 -11.67 -3.92 13.04
C GLN A 176 -11.29 -5.24 13.73
N LEU A 177 -11.98 -6.34 13.40
CA LEU A 177 -11.58 -7.65 13.90
C LEU A 177 -10.35 -8.16 13.17
N SER A 178 -10.23 -7.88 11.87
CA SER A 178 -9.06 -8.31 11.10
C SER A 178 -7.75 -7.66 11.57
N THR A 179 -7.79 -6.43 12.12
CA THR A 179 -6.59 -5.79 12.71
C THR A 179 -6.06 -6.54 13.94
N ASN A 180 -6.85 -7.44 14.54
CA ASN A 180 -6.43 -8.31 15.65
C ASN A 180 -6.01 -9.72 15.17
N THR A 181 -5.85 -9.90 13.87
CA THR A 181 -5.32 -11.13 13.26
C THR A 181 -3.89 -10.89 12.77
N SER A 182 -3.12 -11.96 12.60
CA SER A 182 -1.74 -11.87 12.13
C SER A 182 -1.58 -11.60 10.64
N GLY A 183 -2.67 -11.43 9.87
CA GLY A 183 -2.60 -11.25 8.41
C GLY A 183 -1.81 -12.36 7.70
N GLN A 184 -1.39 -12.09 6.47
CA GLN A 184 -0.66 -13.07 5.65
C GLN A 184 0.83 -13.18 6.05
N LEU A 185 1.45 -12.07 6.47
CA LEU A 185 2.87 -12.03 6.84
C LEU A 185 3.16 -12.39 8.31
N GLY A 186 2.16 -12.81 9.08
CA GLY A 186 2.36 -13.23 10.47
C GLY A 186 2.66 -12.06 11.42
N GLY A 187 1.93 -10.95 11.24
CA GLY A 187 1.96 -9.75 12.04
C GLY A 187 1.67 -9.99 13.52
N TYR A 188 2.38 -9.27 14.38
CA TYR A 188 2.15 -9.25 15.82
C TYR A 188 2.49 -7.88 16.39
N ASP A 189 1.77 -7.46 17.42
CA ASP A 189 2.07 -6.25 18.16
C ASP A 189 3.37 -6.45 18.96
N VAL A 190 4.35 -5.57 18.78
CA VAL A 190 5.70 -5.76 19.33
C VAL A 190 5.73 -5.70 20.86
N ASP A 191 4.81 -4.94 21.47
CA ASP A 191 4.75 -4.75 22.92
C ASP A 191 4.04 -5.92 23.62
N THR A 192 2.98 -6.45 23.03
CA THR A 192 2.11 -7.47 23.64
C THR A 192 2.38 -8.88 23.12
N GLY A 193 2.98 -9.01 21.94
CA GLY A 193 3.22 -10.29 21.25
C GLY A 193 1.96 -10.94 20.68
N GLN A 194 0.79 -10.28 20.78
CA GLN A 194 -0.47 -10.76 20.24
C GLN A 194 -0.54 -10.55 18.73
N ASP A 195 -1.36 -11.35 18.06
CA ASP A 195 -1.62 -11.20 16.63
C ASP A 195 -2.17 -9.79 16.34
N ALA A 196 -1.57 -9.12 15.35
CA ALA A 196 -1.94 -7.78 14.94
C ALA A 196 -1.64 -7.55 13.45
N SER A 197 -2.47 -6.74 12.80
CA SER A 197 -2.23 -6.23 11.45
C SER A 197 -2.67 -4.77 11.35
N GLU A 198 -2.07 -4.03 10.42
CA GLU A 198 -2.32 -2.59 10.28
C GLU A 198 -3.68 -2.29 9.60
N GLY A 199 -4.35 -3.31 9.10
CA GLY A 199 -5.55 -3.19 8.28
C GLY A 199 -5.22 -3.27 6.79
N PHE A 200 -5.93 -2.48 5.99
CA PHE A 200 -5.97 -2.65 4.53
C PHE A 200 -5.68 -1.36 3.78
N GLY A 201 -4.92 -1.49 2.71
CA GLY A 201 -4.90 -0.51 1.64
C GLY A 201 -5.97 -0.87 0.62
N LEU A 202 -6.92 0.03 0.38
CA LEU A 202 -7.63 0.02 -0.90
C LEU A 202 -6.76 0.78 -1.88
N GLU A 203 -5.84 0.04 -2.49
CA GLU A 203 -4.94 0.60 -3.47
C GLU A 203 -5.58 0.55 -4.83
N ILE A 204 -5.86 1.74 -5.31
CA ILE A 204 -6.14 1.98 -6.70
C ILE A 204 -4.83 2.53 -7.26
N GLN A 205 -4.13 1.70 -8.02
CA GLN A 205 -3.16 2.23 -8.97
C GLN A 205 -3.87 2.62 -10.28
N VAL A 206 -4.99 3.32 -10.14
CA VAL A 206 -5.57 4.10 -11.23
C VAL A 206 -5.16 5.53 -10.96
N VAL A 207 -4.51 6.09 -11.97
CA VAL A 207 -4.17 7.50 -12.10
C VAL A 207 -5.38 8.35 -11.70
N LEU A 208 -5.39 8.87 -10.47
CA LEU A 208 -6.12 10.10 -10.20
C LEU A 208 -5.33 11.19 -10.92
N ASP A 209 -5.67 11.39 -12.20
CA ASP A 209 -5.27 12.60 -12.91
C ASP A 209 -5.81 13.76 -12.07
N PRO A 210 -4.96 14.68 -11.56
CA PRO A 210 -5.39 15.80 -10.72
C PRO A 210 -6.31 16.81 -11.45
N MET A 211 -6.82 16.49 -12.64
CA MET A 211 -7.39 17.43 -13.60
C MET A 211 -8.84 17.16 -14.01
N THR A 212 -9.63 16.39 -13.25
CA THR A 212 -11.09 16.40 -13.46
C THR A 212 -11.90 16.39 -12.16
N ALA A 213 -12.34 17.62 -11.83
CA ALA A 213 -13.43 18.07 -10.93
C ALA A 213 -13.17 18.06 -9.40
#